data_AF-A0A7M5XMR4-F1
#
_entry.id   AF-A0A7M5XMR4-F1
#
_cell.length_a   1.000
_cell.length_b   1.000
_cell.length_c   1.000
_cell.angle_alpha   90.00
_cell.angle_beta   90.00
_cell.angle_gamma   90.00
#
_symmetry.space_group_name_H-M   'P 1'
#
loop_
_entity.id
_entity.type
_entity.pdbx_description
1 polymer ?
#
loop_
_entity_poly.entity_id
_entity_poly.type
_entity_poly.pdbx_seq_one_letter_code
_entity_poly.pdbx_strand_id
1 'polypeptide(L)'
;MSDAGLQLRKWTSNDAELQEFFSSKEPPLQPKCIEDDSSFAQSQFQSQDECKRVLGVEWDISKDVFVFRFDSFLEKGRTITLTKRTILSLAASIYDPLGILTPITARVKTIFQLVCKVKCGWDDKVPPDIACAWYGFLDALESVKIVEIDRFAFVSCNSDTLRVELHGFCDSSEILYCSVIYLRVISETGISVFFLTSKSKVAPLKKVTIPRLELLSCVLLSDLLNNVRSALSGRISVDATRCWSDSCLVLDKRE
;
A
#
# COMPACT_ATOMS: atom_id res chain seq x y z
N MET A 1 -0.77 5.70 -29.66
CA MET A 1 -1.75 6.70 -29.15
C MET A 1 -1.86 7.89 -30.08
N SER A 2 -0.75 8.48 -30.52
CA SER A 2 -0.71 9.45 -31.65
C SER A 2 -1.34 8.89 -32.92
N ASP A 3 -1.01 7.65 -33.26
CA ASP A 3 -1.47 6.98 -34.49
C ASP A 3 -2.97 6.61 -34.44
N ALA A 4 -3.56 6.63 -33.24
CA ALA A 4 -4.98 6.40 -33.02
C ALA A 4 -5.79 7.72 -32.94
N GLY A 5 -5.15 8.88 -33.15
CA GLY A 5 -5.79 10.20 -33.07
C GLY A 5 -6.22 10.61 -31.65
N LEU A 6 -5.82 9.86 -30.62
CA LEU A 6 -6.18 10.15 -29.22
C LEU A 6 -5.16 11.12 -28.62
N GLN A 7 -5.61 12.35 -28.36
CA GLN A 7 -4.85 13.33 -27.60
C GLN A 7 -5.00 13.06 -26.10
N LEU A 8 -3.87 12.88 -25.41
CA LEU A 8 -3.83 12.79 -23.96
C LEU A 8 -4.22 14.14 -23.34
N ARG A 9 -5.05 14.09 -22.30
CA ARG A 9 -5.58 15.25 -21.56
C ARG A 9 -5.56 14.94 -20.07
N LYS A 10 -5.83 15.96 -19.24
CA LYS A 10 -5.88 15.91 -17.77
C LYS A 10 -4.52 15.62 -17.15
N TRP A 11 -3.49 16.26 -17.68
CA TRP A 11 -2.14 16.15 -17.12
C TRP A 11 -2.10 16.74 -15.71
N THR A 12 -1.39 16.04 -14.83
CA THR A 12 -1.15 16.47 -13.45
C THR A 12 0.30 16.22 -13.10
N SER A 13 0.95 17.23 -12.53
CA SER A 13 2.34 17.25 -12.13
C SER A 13 2.46 17.90 -10.75
N ASN A 14 3.37 17.39 -9.93
CA ASN A 14 3.81 18.05 -8.70
C ASN A 14 4.83 19.17 -8.95
N ASP A 15 5.36 19.26 -10.18
CA ASP A 15 6.21 20.35 -10.63
C ASP A 15 5.35 21.45 -11.29
N ALA A 16 5.48 22.69 -10.79
CA ALA A 16 4.67 23.83 -11.22
C ALA A 16 4.95 24.25 -12.66
N GLU A 17 6.20 24.21 -13.10
CA GLU A 17 6.57 24.58 -14.47
C GLU A 17 6.00 23.57 -15.47
N LEU A 18 6.09 22.28 -15.15
CA LEU A 18 5.48 21.22 -15.94
C LEU A 18 3.94 21.33 -15.94
N GLN A 19 3.33 21.65 -14.80
CA GLN A 19 1.88 21.82 -14.72
C GLN A 19 1.40 22.99 -15.60
N GLU A 20 2.10 24.11 -15.60
CA GLU A 20 1.82 25.26 -16.47
C GLU A 20 2.05 24.90 -17.94
N PHE A 21 3.16 24.22 -18.25
CA PHE A 21 3.46 23.75 -19.59
C PHE A 21 2.33 22.89 -20.17
N PHE A 22 1.86 21.88 -19.43
CA PHE A 22 0.77 21.03 -19.89
C PHE A 22 -0.55 21.80 -20.01
N SER A 23 -0.85 22.68 -19.06
CA SER A 23 -2.06 23.51 -19.10
C SER A 23 -2.08 24.41 -20.35
N SER A 24 -0.92 24.95 -20.76
CA SER A 24 -0.80 25.77 -21.97
C SER A 24 -0.96 24.98 -23.28
N LYS A 25 -0.73 23.66 -23.25
CA LYS A 25 -0.78 22.76 -24.41
C LYS A 25 -2.12 22.03 -24.52
N GLU A 26 -2.95 22.04 -23.49
CA GLU A 26 -4.27 21.43 -23.55
C GLU A 26 -5.21 22.24 -24.45
N PRO A 27 -5.86 21.61 -25.44
CA PRO A 27 -6.83 22.29 -26.27
C PRO A 27 -8.03 22.74 -25.41
N PRO A 28 -8.61 23.93 -25.69
CA PRO A 28 -9.75 24.43 -24.94
C PRO A 28 -10.89 23.40 -24.94
N LEU A 29 -11.52 23.23 -23.79
CA LEU A 29 -12.69 22.36 -23.62
C LEU A 29 -13.75 22.76 -24.65
N GLN A 30 -13.95 21.95 -25.68
CA GLN A 30 -15.11 22.11 -26.56
C GLN A 30 -16.35 21.71 -25.75
N PRO A 31 -17.36 22.58 -25.61
CA PRO A 31 -18.60 22.23 -24.92
C PRO A 31 -19.43 21.37 -25.87
N LYS A 32 -19.22 20.05 -25.87
CA LYS A 32 -20.13 19.09 -26.51
C LYS A 32 -19.81 17.65 -26.09
N CYS A 33 -20.45 17.25 -25.00
CA CYS A 33 -21.45 16.18 -24.93
C CYS A 33 -22.00 16.21 -23.51
N ILE A 34 -23.27 16.60 -23.37
CA ILE A 34 -24.04 16.36 -22.15
C ILE A 34 -24.37 14.87 -22.23
N GLU A 35 -23.47 14.02 -21.74
CA GLU A 35 -23.85 12.69 -21.31
C GLU A 35 -24.15 12.82 -19.81
N ASP A 36 -25.39 12.51 -19.43
CA ASP A 36 -25.92 12.58 -18.05
C ASP A 36 -25.23 11.61 -17.07
N ASP A 37 -24.15 10.95 -17.50
CA ASP A 37 -23.20 10.26 -16.62
C ASP A 37 -21.96 11.14 -16.49
N SER A 38 -21.88 11.91 -15.41
CA SER A 38 -20.62 12.51 -14.97
C SER A 38 -19.56 11.41 -14.89
N SER A 39 -18.71 11.30 -15.91
CA SER A 39 -17.71 10.23 -15.96
C SER A 39 -16.91 10.27 -14.66
N PHE A 40 -16.51 9.12 -14.12
CA PHE A 40 -15.66 9.03 -12.93
C PHE A 40 -14.41 9.94 -13.01
N ALA A 41 -13.95 10.21 -14.24
CA ALA A 41 -12.83 11.10 -14.53
C ALA A 41 -13.19 12.61 -14.61
N GLN A 42 -14.46 13.01 -14.57
CA GLN A 42 -14.87 14.42 -14.47
C GLN A 42 -15.02 14.84 -13.01
N SER A 43 -15.58 13.97 -12.15
CA SER A 43 -15.76 14.28 -10.72
C SER A 43 -14.45 14.34 -9.94
N GLN A 44 -13.40 13.63 -10.36
CA GLN A 44 -12.07 13.68 -9.72
C GLN A 44 -11.18 14.87 -10.15
N PHE A 45 -11.54 15.57 -11.23
CA PHE A 45 -10.66 16.56 -11.87
C PHE A 45 -11.27 17.97 -11.96
N GLN A 46 -12.48 18.18 -11.42
CA GLN A 46 -13.17 19.48 -11.44
C GLN A 46 -12.95 20.32 -10.18
N SER A 47 -12.39 19.77 -9.10
CA SER A 47 -11.98 20.57 -7.96
C SER A 47 -10.55 21.10 -8.16
N GLN A 48 -10.32 22.35 -7.78
CA GLN A 48 -8.98 22.91 -7.54
C GLN A 48 -8.34 22.28 -6.28
N ASP A 49 -8.67 21.03 -5.97
CA ASP A 49 -8.10 20.34 -4.82
C ASP A 49 -6.65 19.99 -5.14
N GLU A 50 -5.76 20.36 -4.23
CA GLU A 50 -4.35 19.93 -4.22
C GLU A 50 -4.24 18.39 -4.11
N CYS A 51 -5.32 17.71 -3.72
CA CYS A 51 -5.41 16.26 -3.62
C CYS A 51 -6.20 15.64 -4.79
N LYS A 52 -5.55 14.75 -5.56
CA LYS A 52 -6.19 13.96 -6.63
C LYS A 52 -6.11 12.47 -6.32
N ARG A 53 -6.98 11.65 -6.93
CA ARG A 53 -6.85 10.19 -6.83
C ARG A 53 -6.05 9.61 -8.00
N VAL A 54 -5.04 8.81 -7.68
CA VAL A 54 -4.22 8.07 -8.65
C VAL A 54 -4.25 6.59 -8.30
N LEU A 55 -4.67 5.75 -9.24
CA LEU A 55 -4.81 4.30 -9.07
C LEU A 55 -5.64 3.90 -7.83
N GLY A 56 -6.56 4.75 -7.36
CA GLY A 56 -7.40 4.49 -6.18
C GLY A 56 -6.84 5.00 -4.86
N VAL A 57 -5.65 5.61 -4.83
CA VAL A 57 -5.03 6.25 -3.67
C VAL A 57 -5.09 7.77 -3.82
N GLU A 58 -5.26 8.52 -2.73
CA GLU A 58 -5.20 9.99 -2.75
C GLU A 58 -3.73 10.45 -2.80
N TRP A 59 -3.45 11.43 -3.66
CA TRP A 59 -2.14 12.02 -3.87
C TRP A 59 -2.26 13.52 -3.65
N ASP A 60 -1.59 14.00 -2.60
CA ASP A 60 -1.36 15.42 -2.36
C ASP A 60 -0.22 15.87 -3.28
N ILE A 61 -0.58 16.67 -4.29
CA ILE A 61 0.32 17.10 -5.35
C ILE A 61 1.34 18.10 -4.83
N SER A 62 0.94 18.99 -3.92
CA SER A 62 1.81 20.07 -3.43
C SER A 62 2.92 19.53 -2.54
N LYS A 63 2.62 18.51 -1.73
CA LYS A 63 3.61 17.82 -0.88
C LYS A 63 4.28 16.62 -1.54
N ASP A 64 3.76 16.14 -2.66
CA ASP A 64 4.15 14.89 -3.32
C ASP A 64 4.04 13.63 -2.43
N VAL A 65 2.96 13.52 -1.65
CA VAL A 65 2.71 12.39 -0.75
C VAL A 65 1.43 11.64 -1.10
N PHE A 66 1.46 10.32 -0.95
CA PHE A 66 0.23 9.53 -0.90
C PHE A 66 -0.44 9.68 0.47
N VAL A 67 -1.75 9.89 0.45
CA VAL A 67 -2.57 10.13 1.64
C VAL A 67 -3.60 9.00 1.77
N PHE A 68 -3.70 8.44 2.97
CA PHE A 68 -4.69 7.43 3.30
C PHE A 68 -5.54 7.91 4.47
N ARG A 69 -6.83 8.19 4.20
CA ARG A 69 -7.81 8.64 5.18
C ARG A 69 -8.75 7.52 5.58
N PHE A 70 -9.03 7.40 6.88
CA PHE A 70 -9.86 6.33 7.41
C PHE A 70 -11.25 6.77 7.87
N ASP A 71 -11.63 8.04 7.75
CA ASP A 71 -12.89 8.59 8.28
C ASP A 71 -14.12 7.79 7.80
N SER A 72 -14.24 7.61 6.48
CA SER A 72 -15.35 6.85 5.89
C SER A 72 -15.33 5.37 6.26
N PHE A 73 -14.15 4.79 6.49
CA PHE A 73 -14.00 3.41 6.92
C PHE A 73 -14.42 3.26 8.39
N LEU A 74 -14.00 4.19 9.26
CA LEU A 74 -14.35 4.24 10.67
C LEU A 74 -15.85 4.43 10.85
N GLU A 75 -16.46 5.38 10.15
CA GLU A 75 -17.90 5.65 10.20
C GLU A 75 -18.71 4.40 9.82
N LYS A 76 -18.40 3.79 8.66
CA LYS A 76 -19.06 2.57 8.20
C LYS A 76 -18.80 1.41 9.16
N GLY A 77 -17.56 1.25 9.63
CA GLY A 77 -17.16 0.18 10.54
C GLY A 77 -17.86 0.23 11.90
N ARG A 78 -18.25 1.43 12.37
CA ARG A 78 -18.99 1.62 13.63
C ARG A 78 -20.50 1.42 13.49
N THR A 79 -21.07 1.81 12.35
CA THR A 79 -22.52 1.86 12.13
C THR A 79 -23.11 0.60 11.51
N ILE A 80 -22.33 -0.11 10.69
CA ILE A 80 -22.82 -1.28 9.96
C ILE A 80 -23.05 -2.47 10.90
N THR A 81 -24.04 -3.31 10.58
CA THR A 81 -24.17 -4.60 11.25
C THR A 81 -22.97 -5.48 10.91
N LEU A 82 -22.26 -5.95 11.93
CA LEU A 82 -21.09 -6.81 11.77
C LEU A 82 -21.51 -8.23 11.43
N THR A 83 -21.30 -8.60 10.17
CA THR A 83 -21.46 -9.95 9.63
C THR A 83 -20.17 -10.35 8.90
N LYS A 84 -20.02 -11.62 8.56
CA LYS A 84 -18.87 -12.08 7.78
C LYS A 84 -18.76 -11.37 6.43
N ARG A 85 -19.89 -11.11 5.78
CA ARG A 85 -19.97 -10.37 4.51
C ARG A 85 -19.53 -8.92 4.67
N THR A 86 -20.03 -8.22 5.70
CA THR A 86 -19.72 -6.80 5.87
C THR A 86 -18.26 -6.58 6.28
N ILE A 87 -17.71 -7.44 7.16
CA ILE A 87 -16.28 -7.39 7.52
C ILE A 87 -15.39 -7.63 6.29
N LEU A 88 -15.72 -8.62 5.45
CA LEU A 88 -14.97 -8.87 4.21
C LEU A 88 -15.06 -7.68 3.24
N SER A 89 -16.26 -7.10 3.09
CA SER A 89 -16.47 -5.93 2.25
C SER A 89 -15.63 -4.74 2.71
N LEU A 90 -15.61 -4.46 4.02
CA LEU A 90 -14.76 -3.43 4.61
C LEU A 90 -13.28 -3.73 4.40
N ALA A 91 -12.85 -4.98 4.63
CA ALA A 91 -11.46 -5.39 4.38
C ALA A 91 -11.03 -5.17 2.92
N ALA A 92 -11.89 -5.50 1.96
CA ALA A 92 -11.63 -5.31 0.54
C ALA A 92 -11.66 -3.83 0.10
N SER A 93 -12.33 -2.97 0.87
CA SER A 93 -12.36 -1.53 0.57
C SER A 93 -11.04 -0.81 0.82
N ILE A 94 -10.12 -1.40 1.61
CA ILE A 94 -8.78 -0.86 1.82
C ILE A 94 -7.90 -1.24 0.63
N TYR A 95 -7.69 -0.29 -0.27
CA TYR A 95 -6.80 -0.45 -1.42
C TYR A 95 -5.34 -0.15 -1.04
N ASP A 96 -4.52 -1.19 -0.95
CA ASP A 96 -3.11 -1.11 -0.56
C ASP A 96 -2.24 -2.07 -1.40
N PRO A 97 -1.96 -1.72 -2.67
CA PRO A 97 -1.22 -2.59 -3.59
C PRO A 97 0.26 -2.73 -3.21
N LEU A 98 0.84 -1.72 -2.55
CA LEU A 98 2.25 -1.70 -2.16
C LEU A 98 2.49 -2.21 -0.73
N GLY A 99 1.43 -2.46 0.05
CA GLY A 99 1.56 -2.88 1.44
C GLY A 99 2.00 -1.74 2.37
N ILE A 100 1.72 -0.48 2.03
CA ILE A 100 2.00 0.68 2.88
C ILE A 100 1.19 0.57 4.18
N LEU A 101 -0.07 0.13 4.05
CA LEU A 101 -1.02 -0.03 5.15
C LEU A 101 -0.98 -1.44 5.76
N THR A 102 0.08 -2.22 5.53
CA THR A 102 0.21 -3.57 6.09
C THR A 102 -0.11 -3.68 7.58
N PRO A 103 0.32 -2.77 8.47
CA PRO A 103 -0.05 -2.84 9.89
C PRO A 103 -1.57 -2.80 10.14
N ILE A 104 -2.31 -2.06 9.31
CA ILE A 104 -3.77 -1.93 9.37
C ILE A 104 -4.44 -3.13 8.71
N THR A 105 -4.06 -3.44 7.46
CA THR A 105 -4.67 -4.54 6.70
C THR A 105 -4.40 -5.89 7.34
N ALA A 106 -3.25 -6.09 7.99
CA ALA A 106 -2.92 -7.30 8.74
C ALA A 106 -3.90 -7.56 9.89
N ARG A 107 -4.27 -6.51 10.65
CA ARG A 107 -5.25 -6.61 11.75
C ARG A 107 -6.63 -6.98 11.21
N VAL A 108 -7.08 -6.32 10.15
CA VAL A 108 -8.36 -6.63 9.50
C VAL A 108 -8.40 -8.06 8.98
N LYS A 109 -7.33 -8.52 8.28
CA LYS A 109 -7.21 -9.89 7.79
C LYS A 109 -7.23 -10.91 8.94
N THR A 110 -6.61 -10.59 10.08
CA THR A 110 -6.61 -11.44 11.27
C THR A 110 -8.01 -11.57 11.86
N ILE A 111 -8.74 -10.46 12.02
CA ILE A 111 -10.14 -10.49 12.49
C ILE A 111 -11.01 -11.28 11.51
N PHE A 112 -10.85 -11.08 10.22
CA PHE A 112 -11.60 -11.83 9.22
C PHE A 112 -11.30 -13.34 9.31
N GLN A 113 -10.07 -13.74 9.60
CA GLN A 113 -9.74 -15.13 9.87
C GLN A 113 -10.49 -15.67 11.11
N LEU A 114 -10.60 -14.89 12.19
CA LEU A 114 -11.40 -15.27 13.36
C LEU A 114 -12.87 -15.50 12.99
N VAL A 115 -13.46 -14.60 12.21
CA VAL A 115 -14.83 -14.76 11.70
C VAL A 115 -14.97 -16.04 10.87
N CYS A 116 -13.95 -16.38 10.08
CA CYS A 116 -13.96 -17.60 9.29
C CYS A 116 -13.84 -18.89 10.13
N LYS A 117 -13.26 -18.82 11.33
CA LYS A 117 -13.20 -19.95 12.27
C LYS A 117 -14.54 -20.22 12.93
N VAL A 118 -15.35 -19.18 13.14
CA VAL A 118 -16.70 -19.32 13.68
C VAL A 118 -17.62 -19.90 12.61
N LYS A 119 -18.47 -20.85 13.00
CA LYS A 119 -19.47 -21.49 12.11
C LYS A 119 -20.73 -20.63 11.93
N CYS A 120 -20.58 -19.31 11.77
CA CYS A 120 -21.68 -18.42 11.42
C CYS A 120 -21.85 -18.32 9.90
N GLY A 121 -23.09 -18.10 9.46
CA GLY A 121 -23.43 -17.80 8.09
C GLY A 121 -22.87 -16.45 7.63
N TRP A 122 -22.98 -16.18 6.33
CA TRP A 122 -22.45 -14.94 5.73
C TRP A 122 -23.12 -13.66 6.24
N ASP A 123 -24.40 -13.76 6.55
CA ASP A 123 -25.27 -12.65 6.93
C ASP A 123 -25.70 -12.71 8.41
N ASP A 124 -25.21 -13.71 9.14
CA ASP A 124 -25.39 -13.81 10.59
C ASP A 124 -24.53 -12.78 11.31
N LYS A 125 -25.05 -12.26 12.44
CA LYS A 125 -24.27 -11.39 13.32
C LYS A 125 -23.07 -12.15 13.87
N VAL A 126 -21.91 -11.50 13.87
CA VAL A 126 -20.71 -12.08 14.49
C VAL A 126 -20.87 -12.17 16.01
N PRO A 127 -20.20 -13.12 16.68
CA PRO A 127 -20.31 -13.24 18.13
C PRO A 127 -19.63 -12.06 18.85
N PRO A 128 -19.96 -11.83 20.14
CA PRO A 128 -19.55 -10.62 20.87
C PRO A 128 -18.03 -10.43 21.02
N ASP A 129 -17.28 -11.52 21.09
CA ASP A 129 -15.80 -11.52 21.17
C ASP A 129 -15.17 -10.94 19.89
N ILE A 130 -15.67 -11.33 18.72
CA ILE A 130 -15.24 -10.80 17.43
C ILE A 130 -15.65 -9.33 17.27
N ALA A 131 -16.88 -8.99 17.68
CA ALA A 131 -17.33 -7.60 17.67
C ALA A 131 -16.43 -6.73 18.56
N CYS A 132 -16.07 -7.20 19.75
CA CYS A 132 -15.13 -6.52 20.64
C CYS A 132 -13.75 -6.31 19.98
N ALA A 133 -13.19 -7.36 19.36
CA ALA A 133 -11.93 -7.24 18.63
C ALA A 133 -12.00 -6.24 17.45
N TRP A 134 -13.14 -6.20 16.76
CA TRP A 134 -13.39 -5.25 15.68
C TRP A 134 -13.43 -3.81 16.18
N TYR A 135 -14.23 -3.53 17.22
CA TYR A 135 -14.32 -2.18 17.78
C TYR A 135 -12.98 -1.71 18.39
N GLY A 136 -12.25 -2.59 19.08
CA GLY A 136 -10.91 -2.27 19.57
C GLY A 136 -9.91 -1.97 18.43
N PHE A 137 -10.06 -2.62 17.26
CA PHE A 137 -9.31 -2.25 16.07
C PHE A 137 -9.70 -0.87 15.54
N LEU A 138 -10.99 -0.54 15.47
CA LEU A 138 -11.44 0.78 15.02
C LEU A 138 -10.97 1.90 15.96
N ASP A 139 -11.01 1.68 17.26
CA ASP A 139 -10.52 2.65 18.25
C ASP A 139 -9.01 2.90 18.09
N ALA A 140 -8.23 1.83 17.85
CA ALA A 140 -6.82 1.96 17.53
C ALA A 140 -6.58 2.70 16.19
N LEU A 141 -7.39 2.41 15.17
CA LEU A 141 -7.28 3.06 13.86
C LEU A 141 -7.65 4.55 13.92
N GLU A 142 -8.61 4.92 14.76
CA GLU A 142 -9.01 6.32 14.99
C GLU A 142 -7.87 7.16 15.58
N SER A 143 -6.93 6.55 16.31
CA SER A 143 -5.73 7.25 16.80
C SER A 143 -4.73 7.61 15.70
N VAL A 144 -4.75 6.89 14.57
CA VAL A 144 -3.87 7.15 13.41
C VAL A 144 -4.45 8.27 12.55
N LYS A 145 -5.78 8.30 12.35
CA LYS A 145 -6.57 9.21 11.48
C LYS A 145 -6.16 9.22 10.00
N ILE A 146 -4.90 9.55 9.72
CA ILE A 146 -4.32 9.73 8.39
C ILE A 146 -2.92 9.09 8.37
N VAL A 147 -2.61 8.39 7.28
CA VAL A 147 -1.24 7.94 6.96
C VAL A 147 -0.78 8.69 5.72
N GLU A 148 0.37 9.35 5.80
CA GLU A 148 1.03 10.02 4.69
C GLU A 148 2.37 9.32 4.41
N ILE A 149 2.72 9.16 3.13
CA ILE A 149 4.01 8.61 2.71
C ILE A 149 4.46 9.28 1.41
N ASP A 150 5.76 9.59 1.30
CA ASP A 150 6.34 10.16 0.10
C ASP A 150 6.06 9.27 -1.11
N ARG A 151 5.52 9.86 -2.19
CA ARG A 151 5.26 9.13 -3.44
C ARG A 151 6.57 8.76 -4.12
N PHE A 152 7.52 9.68 -4.15
CA PHE A 152 8.78 9.52 -4.88
C PHE A 152 9.90 9.02 -3.96
N ALA A 153 10.21 7.73 -4.04
CA ALA A 153 11.23 7.08 -3.20
C ALA A 153 12.69 7.33 -3.64
N PHE A 154 12.92 8.12 -4.70
CA PHE A 154 14.24 8.24 -5.33
C PHE A 154 14.80 9.67 -5.33
N VAL A 155 14.26 10.54 -4.48
CA VAL A 155 14.71 11.95 -4.36
C VAL A 155 16.22 12.04 -4.16
N SER A 156 16.81 11.11 -3.41
CA SER A 156 18.25 11.09 -3.11
C SER A 156 19.11 10.34 -4.13
N CYS A 157 18.53 9.74 -5.18
CA CYS A 157 19.27 9.06 -6.25
C CYS A 157 19.72 10.09 -7.31
N ASN A 158 20.72 10.90 -6.98
CA ASN A 158 21.26 11.95 -7.84
C ASN A 158 22.75 11.73 -8.17
N SER A 159 23.42 12.74 -8.75
CA SER A 159 24.84 12.69 -9.09
C SER A 159 25.77 12.33 -7.93
N ASP A 160 25.35 12.64 -6.70
CA ASP A 160 26.16 12.49 -5.49
C ASP A 160 25.92 11.13 -4.82
N THR A 161 25.17 10.24 -5.50
CA THR A 161 24.89 8.88 -5.04
C THR A 161 26.15 8.04 -5.14
N LEU A 162 26.62 7.58 -3.99
CA LEU A 162 27.77 6.66 -3.89
C LEU A 162 27.32 5.21 -3.97
N ARG A 163 26.16 4.88 -3.40
CA ARG A 163 25.66 3.50 -3.36
C ARG A 163 24.16 3.40 -3.12
N VAL A 164 23.51 2.46 -3.79
CA VAL A 164 22.10 2.11 -3.61
C VAL A 164 21.97 0.65 -3.18
N GLU A 165 21.24 0.40 -2.10
CA GLU A 165 21.09 -0.92 -1.51
C GLU A 165 19.62 -1.23 -1.23
N LEU A 166 19.20 -2.46 -1.50
CA LEU A 166 17.90 -2.98 -1.08
C LEU A 166 18.04 -3.74 0.24
N HIS A 167 17.22 -3.40 1.22
CA HIS A 167 17.18 -4.07 2.52
C HIS A 167 15.81 -4.70 2.74
N GLY A 168 15.78 -6.03 2.70
CA GLY A 168 14.59 -6.82 2.93
C GLY A 168 14.57 -7.38 4.35
N PHE A 169 13.50 -7.16 5.10
CA PHE A 169 13.29 -7.74 6.43
C PHE A 169 12.10 -8.70 6.37
N CYS A 170 12.18 -9.79 7.12
CA CYS A 170 11.08 -10.72 7.26
C CYS A 170 10.98 -11.23 8.69
N ASP A 171 9.74 -11.41 9.12
CA ASP A 171 9.40 -11.83 10.48
C ASP A 171 8.13 -12.69 10.42
N SER A 172 7.94 -13.53 11.43
CA SER A 172 6.77 -14.37 11.56
C SER A 172 6.34 -14.55 13.02
N SER A 173 5.03 -14.67 13.19
CA SER A 173 4.38 -15.00 14.45
C SER A 173 3.39 -16.14 14.21
N GLU A 174 2.81 -16.66 15.30
CA GLU A 174 1.72 -17.66 15.19
C GLU A 174 0.47 -17.12 14.47
N ILE A 175 0.33 -15.80 14.37
CA ILE A 175 -0.85 -15.14 13.80
C ILE A 175 -0.63 -14.83 12.31
N LEU A 176 0.54 -14.31 11.96
CA LEU A 176 0.86 -13.87 10.60
C LEU A 176 2.36 -13.88 10.37
N TYR A 177 2.74 -13.85 9.10
CA TYR A 177 4.11 -13.63 8.67
C TYR A 177 4.15 -12.52 7.62
N CYS A 178 5.24 -11.75 7.62
CA CYS A 178 5.36 -10.58 6.77
C CYS A 178 6.79 -10.37 6.28
N SER A 179 6.88 -9.54 5.25
CA SER A 179 8.14 -9.10 4.66
C SER A 179 8.03 -7.64 4.26
N VAL A 180 9.09 -6.86 4.43
CA VAL A 180 9.17 -5.44 4.06
C VAL A 180 10.49 -5.17 3.37
N ILE A 181 10.48 -4.27 2.39
CA ILE A 181 11.67 -3.87 1.64
C ILE A 181 11.84 -2.36 1.72
N TYR A 182 13.05 -1.96 2.06
CA TYR A 182 13.51 -0.59 2.07
C TYR A 182 14.59 -0.38 1.02
N LEU A 183 14.61 0.82 0.43
CA LEU A 183 15.72 1.34 -0.34
C LEU A 183 16.62 2.15 0.59
N ARG A 184 17.91 1.88 0.57
CA ARG A 184 18.92 2.66 1.28
C ARG A 184 19.83 3.32 0.25
N VAL A 185 19.89 4.64 0.27
CA VAL A 185 20.73 5.44 -0.62
C VAL A 185 21.82 6.08 0.23
N ILE A 186 23.07 5.85 -0.15
CA ILE A 186 24.26 6.46 0.45
C ILE A 186 24.76 7.50 -0.53
N SER A 187 24.79 8.75 -0.10
CA SER A 187 25.36 9.88 -0.84
C SER A 187 26.55 10.48 -0.07
N GLU A 188 27.24 11.43 -0.68
CA GLU A 188 28.26 12.23 0.00
C GLU A 188 27.69 13.03 1.20
N THR A 189 26.40 13.37 1.14
CA THR A 189 25.69 14.17 2.15
C THR A 189 25.10 13.36 3.30
N GLY A 190 24.98 12.03 3.15
CA GLY A 190 24.43 11.18 4.21
C GLY A 190 23.77 9.90 3.72
N ILE A 191 22.88 9.36 4.54
CA ILE A 191 22.14 8.13 4.27
C ILE A 191 20.65 8.44 4.30
N SER A 192 19.95 8.13 3.22
CA SER A 192 18.49 8.20 3.13
C SER A 192 17.90 6.79 3.05
N VAL A 193 16.78 6.57 3.74
CA VAL A 193 16.08 5.27 3.73
C VAL A 193 14.62 5.50 3.36
N PHE A 194 14.15 4.75 2.36
CA PHE A 194 12.79 4.86 1.84
C PHE A 194 12.09 3.51 1.92
N PHE A 195 10.84 3.50 2.41
CA PHE A 195 9.98 2.33 2.29
C PHE A 195 9.61 2.13 0.81
N LEU A 196 9.70 0.89 0.32
CA LEU A 196 9.26 0.56 -1.05
C LEU A 196 7.95 -0.23 -1.04
N THR A 197 7.93 -1.35 -0.33
CA THR A 197 6.78 -2.23 -0.30
C THR A 197 6.85 -3.18 0.89
N SER A 198 5.69 -3.66 1.33
CA SER A 198 5.61 -4.78 2.25
C SER A 198 4.51 -5.75 1.84
N LYS A 199 4.55 -6.95 2.41
CA LYS A 199 3.53 -7.96 2.19
C LYS A 199 3.33 -8.76 3.45
N SER A 200 2.06 -8.99 3.81
CA SER A 200 1.69 -9.84 4.94
C SER A 200 0.73 -10.94 4.51
N LYS A 201 0.84 -12.09 5.16
CA LYS A 201 -0.08 -13.22 5.03
C LYS A 201 -0.45 -13.71 6.43
N VAL A 202 -1.74 -13.96 6.64
CA VAL A 202 -2.21 -14.58 7.89
C VAL A 202 -1.75 -16.03 7.90
N ALA A 203 -1.29 -16.51 9.06
CA ALA A 203 -0.83 -17.87 9.23
C ALA A 203 -1.96 -18.87 8.88
N PRO A 204 -1.64 -20.02 8.26
CA PRO A 204 -2.65 -21.02 7.91
C PRO A 204 -3.47 -21.47 9.14
N LEU A 205 -4.75 -21.78 8.93
CA LEU A 205 -5.62 -22.29 9.99
C LEU A 205 -5.13 -23.64 10.55
N LYS A 206 -4.52 -24.46 9.70
CA LYS A 206 -3.83 -25.68 10.14
C LYS A 206 -2.57 -25.25 10.87
N LYS A 207 -2.39 -25.72 12.11
CA LYS A 207 -1.22 -25.39 12.94
C LYS A 207 0.08 -25.71 12.17
N VAL A 208 0.89 -24.69 11.98
CA VAL A 208 2.23 -24.74 11.41
C VAL A 208 3.22 -24.39 12.53
N THR A 209 4.39 -25.01 12.53
CA THR A 209 5.43 -24.71 13.51
C THR A 209 6.03 -23.33 13.24
N ILE A 210 6.45 -22.61 14.28
CA ILE A 210 7.11 -21.29 14.17
C ILE A 210 8.26 -21.32 13.15
N PRO A 211 9.21 -22.28 13.18
CA PRO A 211 10.30 -22.32 12.20
C PRO A 211 9.84 -22.41 10.73
N ARG A 212 8.68 -23.02 10.50
CA ARG A 212 8.12 -23.11 9.14
C ARG A 212 7.42 -21.81 8.74
N LEU A 213 6.86 -21.06 9.69
CA LEU A 213 6.34 -19.71 9.43
C LEU A 213 7.49 -18.73 9.14
N GLU A 214 8.62 -18.85 9.86
CA GLU A 214 9.84 -18.09 9.60
C GLU A 214 10.39 -18.38 8.20
N LEU A 215 10.43 -19.66 7.80
CA LEU A 215 10.81 -20.01 6.43
C LEU A 215 9.83 -19.44 5.39
N LEU A 216 8.53 -19.43 5.68
CA LEU A 216 7.53 -18.85 4.79
C LEU A 216 7.65 -17.32 4.66
N SER A 217 8.05 -16.62 5.72
CA SER A 217 8.34 -15.18 5.67
C SER A 217 9.57 -14.89 4.79
N CYS A 218 10.59 -15.75 4.84
CA CYS A 218 11.77 -15.65 3.98
C CYS A 218 11.44 -15.91 2.50
N VAL A 219 10.61 -16.92 2.20
CA VAL A 219 10.12 -17.16 0.84
C VAL A 219 9.32 -15.96 0.34
N LEU A 220 8.43 -15.42 1.17
CA LEU A 220 7.65 -14.23 0.85
C LEU A 220 8.55 -13.03 0.53
N LEU A 221 9.63 -12.85 1.30
CA LEU A 221 10.61 -11.79 1.08
C LEU A 221 11.37 -11.97 -0.23
N SER A 222 11.81 -13.20 -0.54
CA SER A 222 12.50 -13.52 -1.79
C SER A 222 11.63 -13.20 -3.01
N ASP A 223 10.37 -13.62 -3.00
CA ASP A 223 9.42 -13.32 -4.07
C ASP A 223 9.19 -11.80 -4.20
N LEU A 224 9.05 -11.10 -3.07
CA LEU A 224 8.85 -9.66 -3.06
C LEU A 224 10.06 -8.91 -3.61
N LEU A 225 11.29 -9.33 -3.26
CA LEU A 225 12.53 -8.76 -3.76
C LEU A 225 12.68 -8.95 -5.27
N ASN A 226 12.31 -10.11 -5.81
CA ASN A 226 12.32 -10.34 -7.26
C ASN A 226 11.39 -9.38 -7.99
N ASN A 227 10.18 -9.16 -7.46
CA ASN A 227 9.24 -8.18 -8.02
C ASN A 227 9.80 -6.75 -7.96
N VAL A 228 10.37 -6.34 -6.83
CA VAL A 228 10.98 -5.01 -6.68
C VAL A 228 12.15 -4.82 -7.64
N ARG A 229 13.07 -5.79 -7.73
CA ARG A 229 14.19 -5.72 -8.67
C ARG A 229 13.72 -5.61 -10.12
N SER A 230 12.72 -6.39 -10.51
CA SER A 230 12.13 -6.30 -11.84
C SER A 230 11.50 -4.92 -12.10
N ALA A 231 10.86 -4.31 -11.09
CA ALA A 231 10.25 -2.99 -11.20
C ALA A 231 11.30 -1.86 -11.26
N LEU A 232 12.44 -2.02 -10.58
CA LEU A 232 13.53 -1.04 -10.56
C LEU A 232 14.50 -1.18 -11.73
N SER A 233 14.52 -2.34 -12.40
CA SER A 233 15.39 -2.62 -13.53
C SER A 233 15.28 -1.55 -14.61
N GLY A 234 16.42 -0.98 -15.00
CA GLY A 234 16.51 0.09 -16.00
C GLY A 234 16.13 1.49 -15.50
N ARG A 235 15.70 1.64 -14.25
CA ARG A 235 15.45 2.94 -13.62
C ARG A 235 16.58 3.33 -12.67
N ILE A 236 17.08 2.39 -11.88
CA ILE A 236 18.12 2.63 -10.86
C ILE A 236 19.09 1.44 -10.83
N SER A 237 20.38 1.72 -10.67
CA SER A 237 21.40 0.70 -10.41
C SER A 237 21.38 0.34 -8.93
N VAL A 238 21.09 -0.91 -8.60
CA VAL A 238 21.13 -1.43 -7.22
C VAL A 238 22.44 -2.18 -7.02
N ASP A 239 23.32 -1.65 -6.16
CA ASP A 239 24.66 -2.19 -5.93
C ASP A 239 24.69 -3.39 -4.99
N ALA A 240 23.72 -3.47 -4.07
CA ALA A 240 23.62 -4.57 -3.13
C ALA A 240 22.18 -4.87 -2.71
N THR A 241 21.96 -6.10 -2.26
CA THR A 241 20.72 -6.49 -1.60
C THR A 241 21.05 -7.31 -0.37
N ARG A 242 20.45 -6.95 0.77
CA ARG A 242 20.61 -7.65 2.04
C ARG A 242 19.26 -8.09 2.55
N CYS A 243 19.18 -9.33 3.01
CA CYS A 243 17.99 -9.91 3.63
C CYS A 243 18.26 -10.15 5.11
N TRP A 244 17.28 -9.81 5.95
CA TRP A 244 17.37 -9.86 7.40
C TRP A 244 16.23 -10.71 7.96
N SER A 245 16.57 -11.58 8.90
CA SER A 245 15.64 -12.37 9.71
C SER A 245 16.28 -12.53 11.10
N ASP A 246 15.45 -12.64 12.13
CA ASP A 246 15.84 -12.97 13.49
C ASP A 246 15.83 -14.48 13.77
N SER A 247 15.33 -15.29 12.82
CA SER A 247 15.33 -16.75 12.92
C SER A 247 16.75 -17.31 12.74
N CYS A 248 17.36 -17.72 13.84
CA CYS A 248 18.61 -18.47 13.81
C CYS A 248 18.47 -19.77 12.99
N LEU A 249 17.30 -20.41 13.04
CA LEU A 249 17.05 -21.67 12.34
C LEU A 249 17.02 -21.51 10.81
N VAL A 250 16.55 -20.37 10.30
CA VAL A 250 16.56 -20.10 8.85
C VAL A 250 17.93 -19.61 8.39
N LEU A 251 18.66 -18.90 9.26
CA LEU A 251 19.99 -18.37 8.95
C LEU A 251 21.11 -19.41 9.10
N ASP A 252 20.91 -20.47 9.86
CA ASP A 252 21.91 -21.52 10.06
C ASP A 252 22.22 -22.24 8.75
N LYS A 253 23.45 -22.03 8.24
CA LYS A 253 24.06 -22.94 7.29
C LYS A 253 24.34 -24.23 8.04
N ARG A 254 23.62 -25.30 7.72
CA ARG A 254 24.10 -26.64 8.04
C ARG A 254 25.41 -26.84 7.28
N GLU A 255 26.52 -26.86 8.01
CA GLU A 255 27.83 -27.33 7.54
C GLU A 255 27.78 -28.81 7.12
#